data_AF-A0A0V1EU34-F1
#
_entry.id   AF-A0A0V1EU34-F1
#
_cell.length_a   1.000
_cell.length_b   1.000
_cell.length_c   1.000
_cell.angle_alpha   90.00
_cell.angle_beta   90.00
_cell.angle_gamma   90.00
#
_symmetry.space_group_name_H-M   'P 1'
#
loop_
_entity.id
_entity.type
_entity.pdbx_description
1 polymer ?
#
loop_
_entity_poly.entity_id
_entity_poly.type
_entity_poly.pdbx_seq_one_letter_code
_entity_poly.pdbx_strand_id
1 'polypeptide(L)'
;MSVLAALVFFFMAVISEINADSDALKEAKSYIYSSDLQKPDGNFRKVISVSKVDRSDGLSMAMDVLPTSCPVSSKLSQEKVYSDACPVSNEYEKIECQLKLDENKNGQLKCSALEEAKEYIYAFDSQGGRGNFRKVLSVKDVDRSDGLSLTLEALPTTCPVSSDMSMDKVYSDECPTTTEEYDQIECRLKLDASKAGHIECTYYAS
;
A
#
# COMPACT_ATOMS: atom_id res chain seq x y z
N MET A 1 -35.44 40.31 5.92
CA MET A 1 -34.85 39.05 6.41
C MET A 1 -33.34 39.20 6.34
N SER A 2 -32.67 39.07 7.48
CA SER A 2 -31.35 39.64 7.76
C SER A 2 -30.21 38.82 7.15
N VAL A 3 -29.22 39.51 6.56
CA VAL A 3 -27.96 38.97 5.99
C VAL A 3 -27.16 38.14 7.02
N LEU A 4 -27.45 38.31 8.32
CA LEU A 4 -26.87 37.52 9.40
C LEU A 4 -27.16 36.02 9.33
N ALA A 5 -28.28 35.60 8.73
CA ALA A 5 -28.65 34.19 8.69
C ALA A 5 -27.84 33.38 7.64
N ALA A 6 -27.31 34.03 6.60
CA ALA A 6 -26.57 33.35 5.54
C ALA A 6 -25.11 33.01 5.92
N LEU A 7 -24.52 33.76 6.86
CA LEU A 7 -23.14 33.55 7.32
C LEU A 7 -23.00 32.39 8.33
N VAL A 8 -24.08 31.98 8.98
CA VAL A 8 -24.07 30.88 9.98
C VAL A 8 -24.14 29.50 9.31
N PHE A 9 -24.80 29.38 8.14
CA PHE A 9 -24.89 28.11 7.42
C PHE A 9 -23.60 27.71 6.69
N PHE A 10 -22.67 28.64 6.45
CA PHE A 10 -21.38 28.32 5.84
C PHE A 10 -20.40 27.66 6.81
N PHE A 11 -20.59 27.79 8.14
CA PHE A 11 -19.69 27.14 9.10
C PHE A 11 -20.08 25.69 9.41
N MET A 12 -21.35 25.30 9.35
CA MET A 12 -21.72 23.91 9.68
C MET A 12 -21.32 22.89 8.60
N ALA A 13 -21.27 23.28 7.32
CA ALA A 13 -20.80 22.38 6.26
C ALA A 13 -19.27 22.19 6.28
N VAL A 14 -18.51 23.21 6.69
CA VAL A 14 -17.04 23.17 6.72
C VAL A 14 -16.51 22.48 7.99
N ILE A 15 -17.24 22.51 9.10
CA ILE A 15 -16.83 21.84 10.36
C ILE A 15 -16.91 20.31 10.26
N SER A 16 -17.79 19.76 9.41
CA SER A 16 -17.92 18.30 9.24
C SER A 16 -16.72 17.67 8.51
N GLU A 17 -16.11 18.36 7.54
CA GLU A 17 -14.98 17.83 6.78
C GLU A 17 -13.67 17.82 7.58
N ILE A 18 -13.41 18.84 8.42
CA ILE A 18 -12.17 18.92 9.21
C ILE A 18 -12.13 17.86 10.32
N ASN A 19 -13.28 17.56 10.93
CA ASN A 19 -13.36 16.54 11.98
C ASN A 19 -13.27 15.11 11.41
N ALA A 20 -13.81 14.88 10.20
CA ALA A 20 -13.76 13.58 9.54
C ALA A 20 -12.33 13.13 9.21
N ASP A 21 -11.46 14.07 8.82
CA ASP A 21 -10.04 13.82 8.52
C ASP A 21 -9.22 13.55 9.80
N SER A 22 -9.49 14.29 10.88
CA SER A 22 -8.85 14.07 12.19
C SER A 22 -9.23 12.70 12.77
N ASP A 23 -10.51 12.32 12.67
CA ASP A 23 -11.01 11.04 13.16
C ASP A 23 -10.49 9.88 12.31
N ALA A 24 -10.49 10.01 10.97
CA ALA A 24 -9.93 9.01 10.06
C ALA A 24 -8.42 8.80 10.30
N LEU A 25 -7.67 9.88 10.53
CA LEU A 25 -6.25 9.79 10.87
C LEU A 25 -6.04 9.04 12.18
N LYS A 26 -6.83 9.33 13.22
CA LYS A 26 -6.74 8.62 14.50
C LYS A 26 -7.04 7.13 14.36
N GLU A 27 -8.05 6.78 13.58
CA GLU A 27 -8.40 5.40 13.25
C GLU A 27 -7.26 4.69 12.50
N ALA A 28 -6.76 5.29 11.42
CA ALA A 28 -5.63 4.77 10.64
C ALA A 28 -4.41 4.48 11.53
N LYS A 29 -4.05 5.42 12.40
CA LYS A 29 -2.95 5.25 13.36
C LYS A 29 -3.13 4.03 14.25
N SER A 30 -4.37 3.81 14.74
CA SER A 30 -4.70 2.69 15.61
C SER A 30 -4.64 1.34 14.89
N TYR A 31 -5.10 1.28 13.63
CA TYR A 31 -5.06 0.06 12.82
C TYR A 31 -3.64 -0.33 12.42
N ILE A 32 -2.82 0.64 11.98
CA ILE A 32 -1.41 0.39 11.66
C ILE A 32 -0.64 -0.08 12.90
N TYR A 33 -0.80 0.60 14.04
CA TYR A 33 -0.14 0.21 15.28
C TYR A 33 -0.54 -1.21 15.73
N SER A 34 -1.83 -1.54 15.69
CA SER A 34 -2.32 -2.88 16.02
C SER A 34 -1.80 -3.94 15.05
N SER A 35 -1.71 -3.62 13.76
CA SER A 35 -1.16 -4.51 12.74
C SER A 35 0.34 -4.76 12.94
N ASP A 36 1.11 -3.74 13.32
CA ASP A 36 2.54 -3.88 13.60
C ASP A 36 2.78 -4.79 14.80
N LEU A 37 1.97 -4.69 15.85
CA LEU A 37 2.06 -5.57 17.02
C LEU A 37 1.87 -7.07 16.69
N GLN A 38 1.19 -7.40 15.58
CA GLN A 38 1.04 -8.78 15.11
C GLN A 38 2.30 -9.29 14.38
N LYS A 39 3.25 -8.40 14.07
CA LYS A 39 4.52 -8.68 13.36
C LYS A 39 5.71 -8.24 14.24
N PRO A 40 6.09 -9.03 15.26
CA PRO A 40 7.05 -8.61 16.28
C PRO A 40 8.47 -8.40 15.75
N ASP A 41 8.83 -8.97 14.60
CA ASP A 41 10.18 -8.94 14.05
C ASP A 41 10.49 -7.72 13.17
N GLY A 42 9.61 -6.70 13.18
CA GLY A 42 9.76 -5.47 12.38
C GLY A 42 9.94 -4.19 13.20
N ASN A 43 9.90 -3.05 12.51
CA ASN A 43 9.78 -1.72 13.12
C ASN A 43 8.34 -1.21 13.01
N PHE A 44 7.93 -0.38 13.97
CA PHE A 44 6.65 0.32 13.90
C PHE A 44 6.60 1.23 12.67
N ARG A 45 5.40 1.38 12.10
CA ARG A 45 5.09 2.28 10.99
C ARG A 45 4.26 3.46 11.48
N LYS A 46 4.52 4.64 10.90
CA LYS A 46 3.75 5.87 11.12
C LYS A 46 2.90 6.18 9.89
N VAL A 47 1.62 6.45 10.11
CA VAL A 47 0.74 7.08 9.11
C VAL A 47 1.20 8.51 8.86
N ILE A 48 1.45 8.83 7.59
CA ILE A 48 1.89 10.14 7.09
C ILE A 48 0.70 10.93 6.54
N SER A 49 -0.19 10.26 5.82
CA SER A 49 -1.38 10.84 5.22
C SER A 49 -2.50 9.80 5.14
N VAL A 50 -3.74 10.29 5.15
CA VAL A 50 -4.95 9.52 4.90
C VAL A 50 -5.68 10.17 3.74
N SER A 51 -6.29 9.35 2.88
CA SER A 51 -7.06 9.80 1.72
C SER A 51 -8.18 8.82 1.39
N LYS A 52 -9.05 9.19 0.44
CA LYS A 52 -10.14 8.33 -0.07
C LYS A 52 -11.01 7.74 1.04
N VAL A 53 -11.35 8.56 2.04
CA VAL A 53 -12.18 8.12 3.17
C VAL A 53 -13.63 7.98 2.70
N ASP A 54 -14.16 6.77 2.79
CA ASP A 54 -15.54 6.43 2.50
C ASP A 54 -16.16 5.74 3.71
N ARG A 55 -17.35 6.20 4.11
CA ARG A 55 -18.12 5.67 5.24
C ARG A 55 -19.52 5.18 4.85
N SER A 56 -19.77 5.00 3.55
CA SER A 56 -21.09 4.63 3.02
C SER A 56 -21.46 3.16 3.23
N ASP A 57 -20.48 2.25 3.24
CA ASP A 57 -20.64 0.80 3.41
C ASP A 57 -19.55 0.28 4.36
N GLY A 58 -19.65 0.65 5.64
CA GLY A 58 -18.58 0.46 6.62
C GLY A 58 -17.53 1.56 6.56
N LEU A 59 -16.24 1.23 6.71
CA LEU A 59 -15.13 2.19 6.65
C LEU A 59 -14.11 1.76 5.61
N SER A 60 -13.88 2.59 4.61
CA SER A 60 -12.78 2.43 3.66
C SER A 60 -11.89 3.67 3.64
N MET A 61 -10.58 3.48 3.60
CA MET A 61 -9.62 4.58 3.45
C MET A 61 -8.29 4.07 2.87
N ALA A 62 -7.57 4.96 2.20
CA ALA A 62 -6.17 4.78 1.84
C ALA A 62 -5.27 5.58 2.78
N MET A 63 -4.08 5.09 3.07
CA MET A 63 -3.11 5.76 3.92
C MET A 63 -1.67 5.49 3.46
N ASP A 64 -0.83 6.51 3.53
CA ASP A 64 0.61 6.35 3.32
C ASP A 64 1.28 6.14 4.67
N VAL A 65 2.18 5.17 4.76
CA VAL A 65 2.93 4.90 5.99
C VAL A 65 4.43 4.84 5.72
N LEU A 66 5.22 5.22 6.72
CA LEU A 66 6.67 5.06 6.71
C LEU A 66 7.15 4.27 7.92
N PRO A 67 8.13 3.38 7.76
CA PRO A 67 8.76 2.70 8.88
C PRO A 67 9.52 3.70 9.77
N THR A 68 9.55 3.40 11.06
CA THR A 68 10.31 4.15 12.05
C THR A 68 11.61 3.44 12.40
N SER A 69 12.47 4.10 13.17
CA SER A 69 13.64 3.47 13.80
C SER A 69 13.28 2.62 15.03
N CYS A 70 12.01 2.58 15.44
CA CYS A 70 11.60 1.88 16.66
C CYS A 70 11.18 0.44 16.35
N PRO A 71 11.85 -0.57 16.95
CA PRO A 71 11.42 -1.96 16.83
C PRO A 71 10.04 -2.18 17.47
N VAL A 72 9.29 -3.11 16.90
CA VAL A 72 7.96 -3.48 17.42
C VAL A 72 8.12 -4.05 18.83
N SER A 73 7.36 -3.48 19.77
CA SER A 73 7.33 -3.96 21.15
C SER A 73 6.01 -3.60 21.80
N SER A 74 5.37 -4.56 22.45
CA SER A 74 4.14 -4.33 23.23
C SER A 74 4.33 -3.38 24.42
N LYS A 75 5.58 -3.07 24.80
CA LYS A 75 5.92 -2.09 25.84
C LYS A 75 5.85 -0.64 25.36
N LEU A 76 5.89 -0.42 24.05
CA LEU A 76 5.94 0.92 23.46
C LEU A 76 4.54 1.34 23.04
N SER A 77 3.97 2.37 23.68
CA SER A 77 2.59 2.81 23.38
C SER A 77 2.47 3.47 22.01
N GLN A 78 1.26 3.44 21.43
CA GLN A 78 0.94 4.15 20.18
C GLN A 78 1.31 5.63 20.26
N GLU A 79 0.99 6.32 21.36
CA GLU A 79 1.32 7.74 21.55
C GLU A 79 2.83 7.97 21.45
N LYS A 80 3.63 7.08 22.04
CA LYS A 80 5.09 7.16 21.98
C LYS A 80 5.62 6.84 20.59
N VAL A 81 5.05 5.86 19.90
CA VAL A 81 5.36 5.57 18.49
C VAL A 81 5.09 6.80 17.64
N TYR A 82 3.97 7.49 17.81
CA TYR A 82 3.62 8.68 17.01
C TYR A 82 4.32 9.97 17.43
N SER A 83 5.06 9.97 18.54
CA SER A 83 5.89 11.09 18.99
C SER A 83 7.25 11.14 18.28
N ASP A 84 8.06 12.17 18.57
CA ASP A 84 9.44 12.30 18.07
C ASP A 84 10.40 11.24 18.61
N ALA A 85 9.97 10.44 19.60
CA ALA A 85 10.78 9.34 20.14
C ALA A 85 11.03 8.21 19.12
N CYS A 86 10.21 8.11 18.08
CA CYS A 86 10.34 7.13 17.01
C CYS A 86 10.37 7.84 15.65
N PRO A 87 11.51 8.43 15.26
CA PRO A 87 11.62 9.12 13.98
C PRO A 87 11.32 8.16 12.82
N VAL A 88 10.70 8.69 11.77
CA VAL A 88 10.56 7.96 10.49
C VAL A 88 11.94 7.87 9.84
N SER A 89 12.24 6.73 9.22
CA SER A 89 13.41 6.65 8.35
C SER A 89 13.06 7.26 6.99
N ASN A 90 13.90 8.16 6.53
CA ASN A 90 13.82 8.79 5.20
C ASN A 90 14.47 7.94 4.10
N GLU A 91 15.00 6.76 4.45
CA GLU A 91 15.62 5.82 3.51
C GLU A 91 14.58 4.99 2.75
N TYR A 92 13.31 5.05 3.15
CA TYR A 92 12.23 4.24 2.58
C TYR A 92 11.24 5.09 1.79
N GLU A 93 10.76 4.53 0.68
CA GLU A 93 9.59 5.04 -0.01
C GLU A 93 8.32 4.78 0.79
N LYS A 94 7.31 5.61 0.56
CA LYS A 94 6.02 5.51 1.24
C LYS A 94 5.37 4.17 0.91
N ILE A 95 4.89 3.48 1.96
CA ILE A 95 4.12 2.25 1.82
C ILE A 95 2.65 2.64 1.76
N GLU A 96 1.97 2.32 0.66
CA GLU A 96 0.54 2.52 0.57
C GLU A 96 -0.21 1.39 1.29
N CYS A 97 -1.17 1.77 2.11
CA CYS A 97 -2.06 0.87 2.81
C CYS A 97 -3.51 1.20 2.49
N GLN A 98 -4.34 0.17 2.34
CA GLN A 98 -5.78 0.26 2.20
C GLN A 98 -6.46 -0.45 3.36
N LEU A 99 -7.34 0.27 4.05
CA LEU A 99 -8.21 -0.28 5.08
C LEU A 99 -9.61 -0.41 4.48
N LYS A 100 -10.22 -1.59 4.63
CA LYS A 100 -11.64 -1.81 4.34
C LYS A 100 -12.25 -2.61 5.47
N LEU A 101 -13.27 -2.05 6.10
CA LEU A 101 -14.03 -2.63 7.20
C LEU A 101 -15.51 -2.58 6.87
N ASP A 102 -16.26 -3.60 7.27
CA ASP A 102 -17.71 -3.62 7.26
C ASP A 102 -18.29 -2.81 8.45
N GLU A 103 -19.62 -2.72 8.53
CA GLU A 103 -20.33 -2.05 9.65
C GLU A 103 -20.02 -2.64 11.03
N ASN A 104 -19.61 -3.92 11.08
CA ASN A 104 -19.24 -4.62 12.31
C ASN A 104 -17.75 -4.46 12.66
N LYS A 105 -17.01 -3.61 11.91
CA LYS A 105 -15.56 -3.41 12.02
C LYS A 105 -14.74 -4.66 11.71
N ASN A 106 -15.31 -5.63 11.01
CA ASN A 106 -14.56 -6.73 10.44
C ASN A 106 -14.00 -6.31 9.08
N GLY A 107 -12.76 -6.70 8.78
CA GLY A 107 -12.21 -6.42 7.48
C GLY A 107 -10.72 -6.62 7.43
N GLN A 108 -10.07 -5.92 6.51
CA GLN A 108 -8.67 -6.14 6.19
C GLN A 108 -7.93 -4.82 6.03
N LEU A 109 -6.74 -4.76 6.61
CA LEU A 109 -5.72 -3.79 6.32
C LEU A 109 -4.72 -4.45 5.37
N LYS A 110 -4.61 -3.93 4.15
CA LYS A 110 -3.63 -4.37 3.15
C LYS A 110 -2.59 -3.28 2.97
N CYS A 111 -1.35 -3.54 3.32
CA CYS A 111 -0.23 -2.64 3.07
C CYS A 111 0.65 -3.27 2.02
N SER A 112 0.74 -2.66 0.85
CA SER A 112 1.48 -3.20 -0.27
C SER A 112 2.79 -2.44 -0.45
N ALA A 113 3.88 -3.17 -0.70
CA ALA A 113 5.06 -2.65 -1.36
C ALA A 113 4.79 -2.58 -2.88
N LEU A 114 3.60 -2.10 -3.26
CA LEU A 114 3.09 -2.28 -4.62
C LEU A 114 4.02 -1.61 -5.62
N GLU A 115 4.40 -0.36 -5.40
CA GLU A 115 5.30 0.36 -6.29
C GLU A 115 6.67 -0.34 -6.39
N GLU A 116 7.27 -0.76 -5.27
CA GLU A 116 8.50 -1.55 -5.29
C GLU A 116 8.34 -2.85 -6.12
N ALA A 117 7.25 -3.59 -5.91
CA ALA A 117 6.96 -4.82 -6.66
C ALA A 117 6.73 -4.56 -8.16
N LYS A 118 6.08 -3.43 -8.50
CA LYS A 118 5.86 -3.00 -9.89
C LYS A 118 7.19 -2.71 -10.58
N GLU A 119 8.08 -1.96 -9.94
CA GLU A 119 9.42 -1.65 -10.44
C GLU A 119 10.24 -2.92 -10.66
N TYR A 120 10.22 -3.85 -9.70
CA TYR A 120 10.95 -5.11 -9.80
C TYR A 120 10.44 -5.98 -10.96
N ILE A 121 9.12 -6.16 -11.08
CA ILE A 121 8.54 -6.94 -12.18
C ILE A 121 8.84 -6.29 -13.53
N TYR A 122 8.67 -4.97 -13.64
CA TYR A 122 8.96 -4.24 -14.86
C TYR A 122 10.44 -4.37 -15.27
N ALA A 123 11.37 -4.18 -14.32
CA ALA A 123 12.79 -4.31 -14.56
C ALA A 123 13.18 -5.75 -14.94
N PHE A 124 12.59 -6.74 -14.27
CA PHE A 124 12.82 -8.16 -14.56
C PHE A 124 12.34 -8.53 -15.97
N ASP A 125 11.12 -8.13 -16.33
CA ASP A 125 10.55 -8.39 -17.67
C ASP A 125 11.39 -7.71 -18.75
N SER A 126 11.76 -6.45 -18.54
CA SER A 126 12.61 -5.67 -19.44
C SER A 126 13.98 -6.34 -19.67
N GLN A 127 14.60 -6.88 -18.62
CA GLN A 127 15.85 -7.63 -18.73
C GLN A 127 15.68 -8.98 -19.45
N GLY A 128 14.55 -9.66 -19.26
CA GLY A 128 14.24 -10.93 -19.91
C GLY A 128 14.01 -10.79 -21.42
N GLY A 129 13.47 -9.64 -21.85
CA GLY A 129 13.35 -9.25 -23.26
C GLY A 129 12.41 -10.13 -24.10
N ARG A 130 11.50 -10.88 -23.47
CA ARG A 130 10.60 -11.83 -24.16
C ARG A 130 9.19 -11.74 -23.59
N GLY A 131 8.22 -12.09 -24.44
CA GLY A 131 6.80 -12.10 -24.08
C GLY A 131 6.24 -10.71 -23.88
N ASN A 132 5.20 -10.61 -23.07
CA ASN A 132 4.55 -9.36 -22.71
C ASN A 132 4.94 -8.95 -21.29
N PHE A 133 4.92 -7.65 -21.02
CA PHE A 133 5.07 -7.16 -19.65
C PHE A 133 3.98 -7.72 -18.76
N ARG A 134 4.29 -7.96 -17.50
CA ARG A 134 3.34 -8.35 -16.47
C ARG A 134 2.95 -7.14 -15.63
N LYS A 135 1.66 -7.04 -15.30
CA LYS A 135 1.14 -6.01 -14.40
C LYS A 135 0.90 -6.64 -13.02
N VAL A 136 1.52 -6.07 -11.99
CA VAL A 136 1.26 -6.47 -10.60
C VAL A 136 -0.15 -6.00 -10.21
N LEU A 137 -0.99 -6.94 -9.80
CA LEU A 137 -2.35 -6.71 -9.35
C LEU A 137 -2.44 -6.52 -7.84
N SER A 138 -1.69 -7.33 -7.10
CA SER A 138 -1.73 -7.33 -5.64
C SER A 138 -0.40 -7.80 -5.04
N VAL A 139 -0.16 -7.42 -3.78
CA VAL A 139 0.99 -7.86 -3.00
C VAL A 139 0.50 -8.32 -1.63
N LYS A 140 1.04 -9.45 -1.14
CA LYS A 140 0.78 -10.08 0.15
C LYS A 140 2.08 -10.59 0.77
N ASP A 141 2.00 -11.10 1.99
CA ASP A 141 3.12 -11.73 2.73
C ASP A 141 4.40 -10.87 2.81
N VAL A 142 4.24 -9.55 2.92
CA VAL A 142 5.37 -8.63 3.01
C VAL A 142 6.09 -8.79 4.35
N ASP A 143 7.37 -9.15 4.25
CA ASP A 143 8.36 -9.27 5.30
C ASP A 143 9.58 -8.40 4.96
N ARG A 144 10.10 -7.66 5.94
CA ARG A 144 11.25 -6.77 5.79
C ARG A 144 12.37 -7.04 6.83
N SER A 145 12.29 -8.17 7.54
CA SER A 145 13.20 -8.50 8.64
C SER A 145 14.64 -8.80 8.20
N ASP A 146 14.81 -9.38 7.01
CA ASP A 146 16.12 -9.76 6.43
C ASP A 146 16.16 -9.38 4.93
N GLY A 147 15.96 -8.09 4.66
CA GLY A 147 15.68 -7.59 3.30
C GLY A 147 14.19 -7.73 2.94
N LEU A 148 13.79 -7.48 1.69
CA LEU A 148 12.39 -7.52 1.27
C LEU A 148 11.99 -8.91 0.77
N SER A 149 11.03 -9.53 1.44
CA SER A 149 10.33 -10.71 0.96
C SER A 149 8.85 -10.39 0.77
N LEU A 150 8.28 -10.71 -0.38
CA LEU A 150 6.84 -10.54 -0.62
C LEU A 150 6.33 -11.56 -1.63
N THR A 151 5.03 -11.80 -1.59
CA THR A 151 4.31 -12.53 -2.64
C THR A 151 3.50 -11.51 -3.44
N LEU A 152 3.58 -11.54 -4.76
CA LEU A 152 2.77 -10.70 -5.63
C LEU A 152 1.91 -11.56 -6.55
N GLU A 153 0.74 -11.04 -6.90
CA GLU A 153 -0.11 -11.58 -7.96
C GLU A 153 0.01 -10.67 -9.17
N ALA A 154 0.22 -11.26 -10.33
CA ALA A 154 0.36 -10.55 -11.59
C ALA A 154 -0.42 -11.25 -12.70
N LEU A 155 -0.65 -10.51 -13.78
CA LEU A 155 -1.14 -11.05 -15.05
C LEU A 155 -0.31 -10.52 -16.21
N PRO A 156 -0.19 -11.27 -17.32
CA PRO A 156 0.40 -10.76 -18.53
C PRO A 156 -0.45 -9.60 -19.06
N THR A 157 0.21 -8.63 -19.68
CA THR A 157 -0.45 -7.56 -20.43
C THR A 157 -0.54 -7.93 -21.91
N THR A 158 -1.24 -7.10 -22.67
CA THR A 158 -1.22 -7.13 -24.14
C THR A 158 0.01 -6.44 -24.74
N CYS A 159 0.84 -5.80 -23.91
CA CYS A 159 1.98 -5.02 -24.36
C CYS A 159 3.27 -5.87 -24.40
N PRO A 160 3.90 -6.01 -25.57
CA PRO A 160 5.15 -6.75 -25.69
C PRO A 160 6.30 -6.05 -24.96
N VAL A 161 7.24 -6.85 -24.45
CA VAL A 161 8.46 -6.31 -23.84
C VAL A 161 9.30 -5.57 -24.88
N SER A 162 9.60 -4.29 -24.64
CA SER A 162 10.44 -3.46 -25.51
C SER A 162 11.15 -2.35 -24.73
N SER A 163 12.27 -1.86 -25.27
CA SER A 163 13.08 -0.78 -24.67
C SER A 163 12.35 0.58 -24.63
N ASP A 164 11.37 0.77 -25.51
CA ASP A 164 10.64 2.04 -25.65
C ASP A 164 9.38 2.09 -24.76
N MET A 165 9.04 0.97 -24.13
CA MET A 165 7.87 0.84 -23.27
C MET A 165 8.21 1.25 -21.84
N SER A 166 7.72 2.40 -21.39
CA SER A 166 7.89 2.89 -20.02
C SER A 166 6.98 2.16 -19.02
N MET A 167 7.39 2.11 -17.74
CA MET A 167 6.56 1.56 -16.66
C MET A 167 5.18 2.22 -16.57
N ASP A 168 5.09 3.56 -16.65
CA ASP A 168 3.81 4.27 -16.58
C ASP A 168 2.82 3.80 -17.65
N LYS A 169 3.30 3.57 -18.88
CA LYS A 169 2.49 3.00 -19.96
C LYS A 169 2.05 1.57 -19.69
N VAL A 170 2.95 0.72 -19.21
CA VAL A 170 2.61 -0.66 -18.80
C VAL A 170 1.50 -0.66 -17.76
N TYR A 171 1.54 0.25 -16.80
CA TYR A 171 0.54 0.36 -15.74
C TYR A 171 -0.71 1.15 -16.13
N SER A 172 -0.71 1.89 -17.24
CA SER A 172 -1.87 2.57 -17.80
C SER A 172 -2.88 1.63 -18.49
N ASP A 173 -3.98 2.21 -18.97
CA ASP A 173 -5.01 1.52 -19.75
C ASP A 173 -4.56 1.20 -21.19
N GLU A 174 -3.41 1.72 -21.64
CA GLU A 174 -2.82 1.36 -22.95
C GLU A 174 -2.35 -0.10 -22.98
N CYS A 175 -2.05 -0.67 -21.81
CA CYS A 175 -1.56 -2.04 -21.64
C CYS A 175 -2.49 -2.84 -20.72
N PRO A 176 -3.69 -3.21 -21.20
CA PRO A 176 -4.62 -4.01 -20.41
C PRO A 176 -4.04 -5.40 -20.11
N THR A 177 -4.41 -5.95 -18.95
CA THR A 177 -4.10 -7.33 -18.56
C THR A 177 -4.95 -8.32 -19.34
N THR A 178 -4.41 -9.51 -19.59
CA THR A 178 -5.10 -10.62 -20.25
C THR A 178 -4.99 -11.89 -19.40
N THR A 179 -6.00 -12.74 -19.48
CA THR A 179 -6.02 -14.09 -18.90
C THR A 179 -6.06 -15.17 -19.98
N GLU A 180 -5.72 -14.84 -21.23
CA GLU A 180 -5.75 -15.80 -22.34
C GLU A 180 -4.76 -16.97 -22.15
N GLU A 181 -3.62 -16.71 -21.50
CA GLU A 181 -2.58 -17.71 -21.26
C GLU A 181 -2.60 -18.24 -19.83
N TYR A 182 -2.88 -17.37 -18.85
CA TYR A 182 -2.84 -17.68 -17.42
C TYR A 182 -3.96 -16.95 -16.69
N ASP A 183 -4.70 -17.67 -15.85
CA ASP A 183 -5.71 -17.09 -14.95
C ASP A 183 -5.07 -16.45 -13.72
N GLN A 184 -3.87 -16.89 -13.36
CA GLN A 184 -3.13 -16.34 -12.24
C GLN A 184 -1.62 -16.55 -12.43
N ILE A 185 -0.83 -15.53 -12.10
CA ILE A 185 0.60 -15.64 -11.89
C ILE A 185 0.89 -15.22 -10.45
N GLU A 186 1.41 -16.14 -9.64
CA GLU A 186 1.90 -15.83 -8.29
C GLU A 186 3.42 -15.81 -8.29
N CYS A 187 4.02 -14.68 -7.93
CA CYS A 187 5.47 -14.55 -7.82
C CYS A 187 5.91 -14.30 -6.38
N ARG A 188 6.99 -14.97 -5.96
CA ARG A 188 7.66 -14.74 -4.69
C ARG A 188 8.95 -13.98 -4.96
N LEU A 189 9.01 -12.75 -4.45
CA LEU A 189 10.17 -11.88 -4.54
C LEU A 189 10.93 -11.97 -3.22
N LYS A 190 12.24 -12.23 -3.30
CA LYS A 190 13.13 -12.20 -2.14
C LYS A 190 14.37 -11.40 -2.48
N LEU A 191 14.60 -10.34 -1.71
CA LEU A 191 15.69 -9.39 -1.84
C LEU A 191 16.41 -9.27 -0.51
N ASP A 192 17.73 -9.15 -0.54
CA ASP A 192 18.54 -8.84 0.63
C ASP A 192 18.52 -7.32 0.95
N ALA A 193 19.21 -6.93 2.01
CA ALA A 193 19.32 -5.53 2.43
C ALA A 193 20.00 -4.62 1.38
N SER A 194 20.75 -5.19 0.43
CA SER A 194 21.37 -4.47 -0.70
C SER A 194 20.48 -4.37 -1.93
N LYS A 195 19.21 -4.79 -1.82
CA LYS A 195 18.22 -4.85 -2.91
C LYS A 195 18.58 -5.85 -4.02
N ALA A 196 19.52 -6.76 -3.76
CA ALA A 196 19.86 -7.85 -4.66
C ALA A 196 19.03 -9.08 -4.31
N GLY A 197 18.59 -9.85 -5.31
CA GLY A 197 17.81 -11.05 -5.03
C GLY A 197 17.24 -11.72 -6.26
N HIS A 198 16.18 -12.49 -6.06
CA HIS A 198 15.55 -13.30 -7.09
C HIS A 198 14.03 -13.26 -6.97
N ILE A 199 13.38 -13.59 -8.08
CA ILE A 199 11.94 -13.73 -8.16
C ILE A 199 11.61 -15.10 -8.77
N GLU A 200 10.71 -15.82 -8.12
CA GLU A 200 10.20 -17.11 -8.61
C GLU A 200 8.72 -16.98 -8.87
N CYS A 201 8.28 -17.32 -10.08
CA CYS A 201 6.88 -17.22 -10.47
C CYS A 201 6.28 -18.58 -10.77
N THR A 202 5.08 -18.81 -10.25
CA THR A 202 4.23 -19.97 -10.56
C THR A 202 3.08 -19.50 -11.44
N TYR A 203 2.85 -20.23 -12.54
CA TYR A 203 1.87 -19.89 -13.56
C TYR A 203 0.72 -20.90 -13.50
N TYR A 204 -0.50 -20.39 -13.35
CA TYR A 204 -1.71 -21.20 -13.33
C TYR A 204 -2.45 -20.98 -14.64
N ALA A 205 -2.48 -22.02 -15.47
CA ALA A 205 -3.18 -22.00 -16.76
C ALA A 205 -4.70 -22.01 -16.55
N SER A 206 -5.40 -21.41 -17.51
CA SER A 206 -6.86 -21.34 -17.62
C SER A 206 -7.52 -22.68 -17.94
#